data_AF-A0A956Y6F0-F1
#
_entry.id   AF-A0A956Y6F0-F1
#
_cell.length_a   1.000
_cell.length_b   1.000
_cell.length_c   1.000
_cell.angle_alpha   90.00
_cell.angle_beta   90.00
_cell.angle_gamma   90.00
#
_symmetry.space_group_name_H-M   'P 1'
#
loop_
_entity.id
_entity.type
_entity.pdbx_description
1 polymer ?
#
loop_
_entity_poly.entity_id
_entity_poly.type
_entity_poly.pdbx_seq_one_letter_code
_entity_poly.pdbx_strand_id
1 'polypeptide(L)'
;MPFQVSWYIENEIIYMSSLGEVAANDVREAILSTKRLMDSSSKQLVHVIVDVGHIVQPMSVKDMIGVLREMGPHERAGWHIMLQEQTRLVTMGTAIATSLFKFRTRSLDTIEEAEAFLKEIDPTLSWEKTNKSILVR
;
A
#
# COMPACT_ATOMS: atom_id res chain seq x y z
N MET A 1 16.51 4.49 -3.96
CA MET A 1 15.51 4.65 -2.89
C MET A 1 14.96 3.27 -2.58
N PRO A 2 14.83 2.88 -1.31
CA PRO A 2 14.42 1.53 -0.90
C PRO A 2 12.91 1.28 -1.06
N PHE A 3 12.28 1.96 -2.01
CA PHE A 3 10.86 1.82 -2.32
C PHE A 3 10.57 2.16 -3.77
N GLN A 4 9.46 1.62 -4.27
CA GLN A 4 8.85 1.92 -5.54
C GLN A 4 7.37 2.20 -5.32
N VAL A 5 6.85 3.29 -5.89
CA VAL A 5 5.41 3.59 -5.94
C VAL A 5 5.04 3.82 -7.39
N SER A 6 4.03 3.12 -7.90
CA SER A 6 3.62 3.20 -9.30
C SER A 6 2.17 2.76 -9.45
N TRP A 7 1.53 3.12 -10.57
CA TRP A 7 0.20 2.61 -10.90
C TRP A 7 0.27 1.14 -11.29
N TYR A 8 -0.45 0.30 -10.55
CA TYR A 8 -0.78 -1.06 -10.96
C TYR A 8 -1.90 -1.07 -12.00
N ILE A 9 -2.93 -0.26 -11.74
CA ILE A 9 -3.94 0.12 -12.72
C ILE A 9 -4.05 1.64 -12.67
N GLU A 10 -3.81 2.29 -13.80
CA GLU A 10 -3.77 3.75 -13.91
C GLU A 10 -5.02 4.39 -13.30
N ASN A 11 -4.82 5.37 -12.40
CA ASN A 11 -5.86 6.08 -11.65
C ASN A 11 -6.69 5.24 -10.67
N GLU A 12 -6.48 3.93 -10.55
CA GLU A 12 -7.38 3.03 -9.80
C GLU A 12 -6.67 2.26 -8.68
N ILE A 13 -5.49 1.70 -8.97
CA ILE A 13 -4.73 0.89 -8.01
C ILE A 13 -3.27 1.32 -8.05
N ILE A 14 -2.75 1.74 -6.90
CA ILE A 14 -1.33 2.00 -6.69
C ILE A 14 -0.67 0.72 -6.16
N TYR A 15 0.48 0.35 -6.71
CA TYR A 15 1.37 -0.64 -6.12
C TYR A 15 2.55 0.08 -5.48
N MET A 16 2.81 -0.25 -4.22
CA MET A 16 3.93 0.21 -3.43
C MET A 16 4.75 -1.00 -3.01
N SER A 17 6.02 -1.05 -3.35
CA SER A 17 6.96 -2.07 -2.86
C SER A 17 8.08 -1.40 -2.09
N SER A 18 8.55 -2.05 -1.02
CA SER A 18 9.70 -1.61 -0.23
C SER A 18 10.76 -2.70 -0.19
N LEU A 19 12.03 -2.34 -0.35
CA LEU A 19 13.15 -3.27 -0.44
C LEU A 19 14.28 -2.88 0.52
N GLY A 20 14.91 -3.88 1.12
CA GLY A 20 16.11 -3.69 1.94
C GLY A 20 15.81 -3.06 3.30
N GLU A 21 16.66 -2.11 3.70
CA GLU A 21 16.51 -1.36 4.94
C GLU A 21 15.58 -0.16 4.72
N VAL A 22 14.50 -0.09 5.49
CA VAL A 22 13.49 0.96 5.35
C VAL A 22 13.55 1.88 6.56
N ALA A 23 13.87 3.16 6.34
CA ALA A 23 13.85 4.19 7.38
C ALA A 23 12.54 4.98 7.38
N ALA A 24 12.31 5.77 8.44
CA ALA A 24 11.11 6.60 8.56
C ALA A 24 10.95 7.61 7.42
N ASN A 25 12.06 8.17 6.92
CA ASN A 25 12.03 9.10 5.78
C ASN A 25 11.62 8.39 4.49
N ASP A 26 12.03 7.15 4.28
CA ASP A 26 11.63 6.37 3.10
C ASP A 26 10.11 6.12 3.11
N VAL A 27 9.55 5.74 4.26
CA VAL A 27 8.10 5.57 4.40
C VAL A 27 7.36 6.88 4.19
N ARG A 28 7.87 8.01 4.71
CA ARG A 28 7.28 9.33 4.47
C ARG A 28 7.26 9.67 2.98
N GLU A 29 8.36 9.48 2.28
CA GLU A 29 8.46 9.73 0.84
C GLU A 29 7.58 8.78 0.01
N ALA A 30 7.44 7.53 0.43
CA ALA A 30 6.54 6.56 -0.20
C ALA A 30 5.06 6.96 -0.02
N ILE A 31 4.67 7.43 1.18
CA ILE A 31 3.31 7.94 1.44
C ILE A 31 3.06 9.22 0.64
N LEU A 32 4.02 10.17 0.61
CA LEU A 32 3.91 11.39 -0.19
C LEU A 32 3.75 11.06 -1.68
N SER A 33 4.51 10.09 -2.19
CA SER A 33 4.41 9.64 -3.58
C SER A 33 3.05 9.00 -3.86
N THR A 34 2.55 8.17 -2.95
CA THR A 34 1.20 7.59 -3.02
C THR A 34 0.12 8.67 -3.04
N LYS A 35 0.22 9.68 -2.16
CA LYS A 35 -0.73 10.80 -2.12
C LYS A 35 -0.71 11.62 -3.41
N ARG A 36 0.47 11.93 -3.94
CA ARG A 36 0.60 12.62 -5.25
C ARG A 36 -0.09 11.86 -6.38
N LEU A 37 0.02 10.53 -6.40
CA LEU A 37 -0.71 9.71 -7.37
C LEU A 37 -2.22 9.78 -7.13
N MET A 38 -2.69 9.67 -5.88
CA MET A 38 -4.11 9.83 -5.54
C MET A 38 -4.67 11.21 -5.93
N ASP A 39 -3.92 12.29 -5.73
CA ASP A 39 -4.28 13.65 -6.12
C ASP A 39 -4.44 13.77 -7.65
N SER A 40 -3.56 13.11 -8.41
CA SER A 40 -3.60 13.08 -9.87
C SER A 40 -4.71 12.19 -10.45
N SER A 41 -5.30 11.30 -9.64
CA SER A 41 -6.35 10.40 -10.09
C SER A 41 -7.67 11.14 -10.37
N SER A 42 -8.37 10.71 -11.41
CA SER A 42 -9.74 11.14 -11.70
C SER A 42 -10.81 10.33 -10.95
N LYS A 43 -10.42 9.28 -10.22
CA LYS A 43 -11.33 8.39 -9.47
C LYS A 43 -11.54 8.88 -8.05
N GLN A 44 -12.73 8.63 -7.52
CA GLN A 44 -13.08 9.01 -6.15
C GLN A 44 -12.34 8.18 -5.11
N LEU A 45 -12.10 6.89 -5.38
CA LEU A 45 -11.36 5.99 -4.53
C LEU A 45 -10.20 5.37 -5.31
N VAL A 46 -9.06 5.29 -4.66
CA VAL A 46 -7.83 4.68 -5.17
C VAL A 46 -7.37 3.64 -4.16
N HIS A 47 -7.22 2.40 -4.61
CA HIS A 47 -6.73 1.30 -3.79
C HIS A 47 -5.21 1.28 -3.79
N VAL A 48 -4.62 0.74 -2.73
CA VAL A 48 -3.17 0.63 -2.58
C VAL A 48 -2.82 -0.80 -2.24
N ILE A 49 -1.94 -1.42 -3.02
CA ILE A 49 -1.31 -2.69 -2.70
C ILE A 49 0.09 -2.39 -2.18
N VAL A 50 0.41 -2.90 -1.01
CA VAL A 50 1.68 -2.67 -0.31
C VAL A 50 2.41 -4.00 -0.17
N ASP A 51 3.52 -4.12 -0.87
CA ASP A 51 4.41 -5.27 -0.83
C ASP A 51 5.60 -4.98 0.08
N VAL A 52 5.75 -5.81 1.10
CA VAL A 52 6.84 -5.73 2.08
C VAL A 52 7.72 -6.98 2.09
N GLY A 53 7.58 -7.86 1.09
CA GLY A 53 8.30 -9.14 1.03
C GLY A 53 9.81 -9.01 0.96
N HIS A 54 10.30 -7.87 0.49
CA HIS A 54 11.73 -7.62 0.27
C HIS A 54 12.35 -6.73 1.35
N ILE A 55 11.62 -6.42 2.43
CA ILE A 55 12.17 -5.67 3.57
C ILE A 55 13.05 -6.59 4.41
N VAL A 56 14.33 -6.21 4.54
CA VAL A 56 15.32 -6.93 5.35
C VAL A 56 15.30 -6.42 6.78
N GLN A 57 15.14 -5.11 6.97
CA GLN A 57 15.08 -4.48 8.29
C GLN A 57 13.88 -3.55 8.38
N PRO A 58 12.82 -3.93 9.13
CA PRO A 58 11.66 -3.08 9.31
C PRO A 58 11.99 -1.89 10.22
N MET A 59 11.37 -0.74 9.94
CA MET A 59 11.42 0.40 10.83
C MET A 59 10.74 0.12 12.18
N SER A 60 11.05 0.92 13.20
CA SER A 60 10.40 0.79 14.49
C SER A 60 8.90 1.12 14.41
N VAL A 61 8.11 0.43 15.22
CA VAL A 61 6.65 0.64 15.30
C VAL A 61 6.30 2.07 15.75
N LYS A 62 7.10 2.63 16.65
CA LYS A 62 6.94 4.00 17.13
C LYS A 62 7.10 5.00 15.98
N ASP A 63 8.11 4.80 15.16
CA ASP A 63 8.37 5.66 14.00
C ASP A 63 7.29 5.49 12.94
N MET A 64 6.81 4.26 12.70
CA MET A 64 5.71 3.98 11.78
C MET A 64 4.44 4.73 12.20
N ILE A 65 4.07 4.65 13.48
CA ILE A 65 2.93 5.39 14.03
C ILE A 65 3.15 6.90 13.90
N GLY A 66 4.37 7.38 14.18
CA GLY A 66 4.74 8.79 14.03
C GLY A 66 4.50 9.31 12.62
N VAL A 67 5.02 8.59 11.62
CA VAL A 67 4.85 8.93 10.20
C VAL A 67 3.37 8.87 9.79
N LEU A 68 2.64 7.80 10.15
CA LEU A 68 1.23 7.69 9.79
C LEU A 68 0.36 8.80 10.42
N ARG A 69 0.66 9.23 11.65
CA ARG A 69 -0.03 10.36 12.32
C ARG A 69 0.29 11.69 11.66
N GLU A 70 1.56 11.93 11.34
CA GLU A 70 2.01 13.13 10.66
C GLU A 70 1.35 13.26 9.28
N MET A 71 1.31 12.16 8.54
CA MET A 71 0.80 12.15 7.18
C MET A 71 -0.73 12.15 7.13
N GLY A 72 -1.41 11.42 8.01
CA GLY A 72 -2.87 11.28 8.03
C GLY A 72 -3.46 10.56 6.80
N PRO A 73 -4.77 10.21 6.84
CA PRO A 73 -5.48 9.65 5.69
C PRO A 73 -5.42 10.55 4.44
N HIS A 74 -5.71 9.96 3.29
CA HIS A 74 -6.08 10.69 2.09
C HIS A 74 -7.60 10.54 1.86
N GLU A 75 -8.29 11.57 1.38
CA GLU A 75 -9.76 11.52 1.19
C GLU A 75 -10.18 10.49 0.13
N ARG A 76 -9.32 10.25 -0.86
CA ARG A 76 -9.51 9.26 -1.93
C ARG A 76 -8.97 7.87 -1.58
N ALA A 77 -8.57 7.65 -0.34
CA ALA A 77 -8.04 6.36 0.08
C ALA A 77 -9.15 5.27 0.04
N GLY A 78 -8.97 4.29 -0.83
CA GLY A 78 -9.75 3.06 -0.86
C GLY A 78 -9.19 2.01 0.10
N TRP A 79 -9.16 0.75 -0.37
CA TRP A 79 -8.57 -0.34 0.39
C TRP A 79 -7.04 -0.32 0.31
N HIS A 80 -6.40 -0.57 1.46
CA HIS A 80 -4.98 -0.85 1.55
C HIS A 80 -4.77 -2.35 1.76
N ILE A 81 -4.13 -3.01 0.80
CA ILE A 81 -3.86 -4.43 0.82
C ILE A 81 -2.40 -4.63 1.16
N MET A 82 -2.11 -5.21 2.32
CA MET A 82 -0.76 -5.55 2.73
C MET A 82 -0.45 -6.98 2.29
N LEU A 83 0.56 -7.17 1.43
CA LEU A 83 1.04 -8.50 1.04
C LEU A 83 1.99 -9.05 2.12
N GLN A 84 2.15 -10.38 2.18
CA GLN A 84 2.97 -11.10 3.17
C GLN A 84 2.33 -11.17 4.58
N GLU A 85 1.07 -11.60 4.66
CA GLU A 85 0.23 -11.59 5.86
C GLU A 85 0.93 -12.18 7.10
N GLN A 86 1.73 -13.22 6.92
CA GLN A 86 2.41 -13.92 8.03
C GLN A 86 3.60 -13.17 8.62
N THR A 87 4.06 -12.08 8.00
CA THR A 87 5.16 -11.29 8.55
C THR A 87 4.67 -10.44 9.72
N ARG A 88 5.46 -10.39 10.80
CA ARG A 88 5.18 -9.54 11.96
C ARG A 88 4.95 -8.08 11.56
N LEU A 89 5.65 -7.61 10.53
CA LEU A 89 5.48 -6.27 9.99
C LEU A 89 4.05 -6.03 9.48
N VAL A 90 3.49 -6.96 8.70
CA VAL A 90 2.13 -6.85 8.16
C VAL A 90 1.09 -6.96 9.25
N THR A 91 1.21 -7.94 10.16
CA THR A 91 0.26 -8.09 11.27
C THR A 91 0.20 -6.82 12.12
N MET A 92 1.35 -6.23 12.44
CA MET A 92 1.43 -4.99 13.21
C MET A 92 0.93 -3.79 12.42
N GLY A 93 1.30 -3.65 11.15
CA GLY A 93 0.86 -2.57 10.28
C GLY A 93 -0.66 -2.55 10.13
N THR A 94 -1.28 -3.69 9.88
CA THR A 94 -2.74 -3.84 9.75
C THR A 94 -3.45 -3.51 11.06
N ALA A 95 -2.95 -3.98 12.21
CA ALA A 95 -3.52 -3.64 13.51
C ALA A 95 -3.46 -2.13 13.80
N ILE A 96 -2.36 -1.47 13.45
CA ILE A 96 -2.17 -0.02 13.62
C ILE A 96 -3.09 0.77 12.68
N ALA A 97 -3.12 0.40 11.40
CA ALA A 97 -3.93 1.07 10.38
C ALA A 97 -5.44 1.00 10.70
N THR A 98 -5.91 -0.17 11.15
CA THR A 98 -7.32 -0.35 11.56
C THR A 98 -7.65 0.39 12.85
N SER A 99 -6.83 0.25 13.90
CA SER A 99 -7.15 0.78 15.23
C SER A 99 -7.01 2.29 15.36
N LEU A 100 -5.99 2.89 14.75
CA LEU A 100 -5.69 4.32 14.90
C LEU A 100 -6.27 5.17 13.77
N PHE A 101 -6.31 4.64 12.55
CA PHE A 101 -6.60 5.43 11.36
C PHE A 101 -7.89 5.02 10.64
N LYS A 102 -8.56 3.95 11.11
CA LYS A 102 -9.79 3.41 10.51
C LYS A 102 -9.66 3.15 9.01
N PHE A 103 -8.45 2.83 8.55
CA PHE A 103 -8.24 2.47 7.16
C PHE A 103 -8.98 1.18 6.85
N ARG A 104 -9.52 1.09 5.63
CA ARG A 104 -9.99 -0.18 5.08
C ARG A 104 -8.75 -0.97 4.70
N THR A 105 -8.29 -1.85 5.58
CA THR A 105 -7.09 -2.64 5.34
C THR A 105 -7.39 -4.13 5.29
N ARG A 106 -6.68 -4.84 4.43
CA ARG A 106 -6.70 -6.31 4.38
C ARG A 106 -5.25 -6.79 4.27
N SER A 107 -4.94 -7.89 4.94
CA SER A 107 -3.68 -8.62 4.73
C SER A 107 -3.98 -9.86 3.89
N LEU A 108 -3.10 -10.14 2.93
CA LEU A 108 -3.16 -11.31 2.04
C LEU A 108 -1.72 -11.77 1.78
N ASP A 109 -1.52 -12.99 1.30
CA ASP A 109 -0.18 -13.53 1.10
C ASP A 109 0.37 -13.19 -0.29
N THR A 110 -0.47 -13.10 -1.32
CA THR A 110 -0.03 -12.95 -2.73
C THR A 110 -0.72 -11.81 -3.48
N ILE A 111 -0.09 -11.36 -4.57
CA ILE A 111 -0.69 -10.37 -5.48
C ILE A 111 -1.96 -10.93 -6.14
N GLU A 112 -1.99 -12.23 -6.46
CA GLU A 112 -3.15 -12.90 -7.05
C GLU A 112 -4.35 -12.88 -6.10
N GLU A 113 -4.13 -13.13 -4.81
CA GLU A 113 -5.16 -13.00 -3.79
C GLU A 113 -5.64 -11.55 -3.65
N ALA A 114 -4.73 -10.58 -3.69
CA ALA A 114 -5.08 -9.17 -3.66
C ALA A 114 -5.92 -8.75 -4.87
N GLU A 115 -5.58 -9.24 -6.07
CA GLU A 115 -6.40 -9.04 -7.26
C GLU A 115 -7.79 -9.67 -7.09
N ALA A 116 -7.86 -10.92 -6.62
CA ALA A 116 -9.13 -11.63 -6.44
C ALA A 116 -10.04 -10.90 -5.44
N PHE A 117 -9.49 -10.46 -4.32
CA PHE A 117 -10.21 -9.66 -3.34
C PHE A 117 -10.72 -8.35 -3.95
N LEU A 118 -9.85 -7.58 -4.61
CA LEU A 118 -10.23 -6.30 -5.21
C LEU A 118 -11.27 -6.46 -6.33
N LYS A 119 -11.21 -7.54 -7.12
CA LYS A 119 -12.25 -7.90 -8.12
C LYS A 119 -13.61 -8.13 -7.49
N GLU A 120 -13.65 -8.75 -6.31
CA GLU A 120 -14.88 -9.02 -5.58
C GLU A 120 -15.49 -7.74 -5.00
N ILE A 121 -14.67 -6.89 -4.38
CA ILE A 121 -15.16 -5.70 -3.66
C ILE A 121 -15.38 -4.48 -4.56
N ASP A 122 -14.66 -4.37 -5.68
CA ASP A 122 -14.83 -3.32 -6.67
C ASP A 122 -14.75 -3.91 -8.09
N PRO A 123 -15.89 -4.38 -8.64
CA PRO A 123 -15.95 -4.95 -9.98
C PRO A 123 -15.80 -3.88 -11.08
N THR A 124 -15.69 -2.60 -10.74
CA THR A 124 -15.56 -1.50 -11.73
C THR A 124 -14.11 -1.21 -12.13
N LEU A 125 -13.15 -1.87 -11.50
CA LEU A 125 -11.72 -1.74 -11.78
C LEU A 125 -11.36 -2.30 -13.17
N SER A 126 -10.48 -1.59 -13.89
CA SER A 126 -10.07 -1.87 -15.27
C SER A 126 -8.96 -2.93 -15.32
N TRP A 127 -9.25 -4.17 -14.92
CA TRP A 127 -8.25 -5.25 -14.79
C TRP A 127 -7.48 -5.57 -16.07
N GLU A 128 -8.04 -5.27 -17.24
CA GLU A 128 -7.37 -5.40 -18.55
C GLU A 128 -6.19 -4.44 -18.73
N LYS A 129 -6.12 -3.36 -17.93
CA LYS A 129 -5.04 -2.34 -17.96
C LYS A 129 -3.95 -2.58 -16.91
N THR A 130 -3.93 -3.76 -16.30
CA THR A 130 -2.98 -4.09 -15.25
C THR A 130 -1.54 -4.07 -15.75
N ASN A 131 -0.67 -3.32 -15.06
CA ASN A 131 0.76 -3.26 -15.35
C ASN A 131 1.55 -4.21 -14.44
N LYS A 132 1.70 -5.47 -14.85
CA LYS A 132 2.47 -6.48 -14.08
C LYS A 132 3.99 -6.28 -14.14
N SER A 133 4.50 -5.41 -15.01
CA SER A 133 5.95 -5.18 -15.14
C SER A 133 6.56 -4.46 -13.92
N ILE A 134 5.73 -3.84 -13.08
CA ILE A 134 6.16 -3.11 -11.88
C ILE A 134 6.30 -4.00 -10.65
N LEU A 135 5.86 -5.27 -10.73
CA LEU A 135 5.93 -6.20 -9.62
C LEU A 135 7.40 -6.58 -9.40
N VAL A 136 7.84 -6.44 -8.16
CA VAL A 136 9.19 -6.81 -7.77
C VAL A 136 9.29 -8.34 -7.76
N ARG A 137 10.31 -8.87 -8.44
CA ARG A 137 10.59 -10.31 -8.50
C ARG A 137 11.42 -10.78 -7.31
#